data_AF-A0A9D8J2Q0-F1
#
_entry.id   AF-A0A9D8J2Q0-F1
#
_cell.length_a   1.000
_cell.length_b   1.000
_cell.length_c   1.000
_cell.angle_alpha   90.00
_cell.angle_beta   90.00
_cell.angle_gamma   90.00
#
_symmetry.space_group_name_H-M   'P 1'
#
loop_
_entity.id
_entity.type
_entity.pdbx_description
1 polymer ?
#
loop_
_entity_poly.entity_id
_entity_poly.type
_entity_poly.pdbx_seq_one_letter_code
_entity_poly.pdbx_strand_id
1 'polypeptide(L)'
;MMSELFPSQRLRPIGLLAILGTLLGLSAAGVVAAFDLWLKEAVLPVDLLIAALTSLLIGPLFVYVPLRLARRNERLKDELDAVNQQLSREARSLRVISAELSRANRQLQFSQTVAGVSYYELDFDSGVVNGSPELSTLLPSSPTDRLTLTGLLAWIHPEDRGQFSAFIERCRRDHASGHSDFRVRGPDDVERWLHIYGEFVAGNGYAAGGMVGVLQDVSEPRQAL
;
A
#
# COMPACT_ATOMS: atom_id res chain seq x y z
N MET A 1 17.28 58.67 8.55
CA MET A 1 16.07 58.98 9.34
C MET A 1 15.13 57.81 9.16
N MET A 2 14.70 57.00 10.11
CA MET A 2 15.03 56.70 11.51
C MET A 2 14.28 55.37 11.81
N SER A 3 14.66 54.67 12.89
CA SER A 3 13.99 53.52 13.54
C SER A 3 14.00 52.15 12.82
N GLU A 4 14.76 51.14 13.26
CA GLU A 4 14.69 50.35 14.54
C GLU A 4 13.61 49.25 14.48
N LEU A 5 13.73 48.04 15.02
CA LEU A 5 14.82 47.21 15.56
C LEU A 5 14.10 45.98 16.14
N PHE A 6 14.24 44.76 15.61
CA PHE A 6 14.05 43.52 16.38
C PHE A 6 14.64 42.33 15.62
N PRO A 7 15.74 41.73 16.11
CA PRO A 7 15.96 40.31 15.93
C PRO A 7 15.80 39.57 17.26
N SER A 8 15.08 38.47 17.18
CA SER A 8 14.84 37.49 18.23
C SER A 8 16.14 36.97 18.85
N GLN A 9 16.38 37.31 20.11
CA GLN A 9 17.46 36.72 20.90
C GLN A 9 17.19 35.23 21.12
N ARG A 10 17.87 34.38 20.33
CA ARG A 10 18.20 33.02 20.77
C ARG A 10 19.30 33.13 21.83
N LEU A 11 18.93 32.97 23.09
CA LEU A 11 19.89 32.78 24.18
C LEU A 11 20.73 31.53 23.89
N ARG A 12 21.99 31.74 23.51
CA ARG A 12 22.98 30.67 23.38
C ARG A 12 23.34 30.18 24.80
N PRO A 13 23.37 28.86 25.06
CA PRO A 13 23.67 28.29 26.39
C PRO A 13 25.07 28.62 26.92
N ILE A 14 25.95 29.16 26.05
CA ILE A 14 27.30 29.60 26.38
C ILE A 14 27.29 30.87 27.27
N GLY A 15 26.27 31.72 27.16
CA GLY A 15 26.19 32.98 27.92
C GLY A 15 25.89 32.80 29.41
N LEU A 16 25.13 31.76 29.79
CA LEU A 16 24.78 31.51 31.19
C LEU A 16 25.97 30.93 32.00
N LEU A 17 26.85 30.16 31.34
CA LEU A 17 28.07 29.60 31.92
C LEU A 17 29.14 30.68 32.20
N ALA A 18 29.18 31.74 31.39
CA ALA A 18 30.13 32.83 31.56
C ALA A 18 29.80 33.74 32.77
N ILE A 19 28.50 33.93 33.07
CA ILE A 19 28.04 34.76 34.21
C ILE A 19 28.22 34.03 35.54
N LEU A 20 28.08 32.70 35.57
CA LEU A 20 28.38 31.90 36.78
C LEU A 20 29.88 31.83 37.07
N GLY A 21 30.73 31.80 36.04
CA GLY A 21 32.19 31.75 36.18
C GLY A 21 32.82 33.03 36.72
N THR A 22 32.24 34.20 36.48
CA THR A 22 32.78 35.49 36.96
C THR A 22 32.40 35.81 38.41
N LEU A 23 31.23 35.37 38.89
CA LEU A 23 30.85 35.43 40.31
C LEU A 23 31.76 34.55 41.20
N LEU A 24 32.38 33.51 40.62
CA LEU A 24 33.37 32.64 41.28
C LEU A 24 34.82 33.20 41.26
N GLY A 25 35.11 34.25 40.47
CA GLY A 25 36.48 34.73 40.23
C GLY A 25 36.98 35.86 41.15
N LEU A 26 36.08 36.69 41.69
CA LEU A 26 36.46 37.84 42.53
C LEU A 26 36.79 37.47 43.99
N SER A 27 36.60 36.21 44.38
CA SER A 27 37.03 35.67 45.67
C SER A 27 38.44 35.04 45.63
N ALA A 28 39.07 34.91 44.45
CA ALA A 28 40.29 34.12 44.29
C ALA A 28 41.58 34.82 44.75
N ALA A 29 41.73 36.14 44.58
CA ALA A 29 42.99 36.85 44.89
C ALA A 29 43.23 37.00 46.41
N GLY A 30 42.17 37.25 47.19
CA GLY A 30 42.26 37.30 48.65
C GLY A 30 42.52 35.94 49.28
N VAL A 31 42.07 34.86 48.61
CA VAL A 31 42.30 33.48 49.03
C VAL A 31 43.76 33.06 48.81
N VAL A 32 44.43 33.56 47.77
CA VAL A 32 45.85 33.24 47.47
C VAL A 32 46.82 33.81 48.51
N ALA A 33 46.58 35.00 49.05
CA ALA A 33 47.46 35.60 50.08
C ALA A 33 47.28 34.94 51.46
N ALA A 34 46.05 34.54 51.80
CA ALA A 34 45.77 33.77 53.02
C ALA A 34 46.31 32.32 52.93
N PHE A 35 46.39 31.77 51.72
CA PHE A 35 46.91 30.44 51.41
C PHE A 35 48.43 30.34 51.53
N ASP A 36 49.18 31.39 51.15
CA ASP A 36 50.65 31.43 51.22
C ASP A 36 51.18 31.48 52.68
N LEU A 37 50.40 32.05 53.61
CA LEU A 37 50.76 32.07 55.03
C LEU A 37 50.51 30.72 55.74
N TRP A 38 49.52 29.95 55.32
CA TRP A 38 49.08 28.73 56.03
C TRP A 38 49.84 27.47 55.59
N LEU A 39 50.45 27.49 54.40
CA LEU A 39 51.32 26.43 53.85
C LEU A 39 52.54 26.09 54.72
N LYS A 40 52.92 26.93 55.69
CA LYS A 40 54.16 26.75 56.47
C LYS A 40 54.06 25.74 57.62
N GLU A 41 52.87 25.24 57.98
CA GLU A 41 52.72 24.18 59.00
C GLU A 41 52.03 22.91 58.44
N ALA A 42 52.26 22.67 57.16
CA ALA A 42 51.61 21.68 56.29
C ALA A 42 51.26 20.31 56.91
N VAL A 43 49.96 20.08 57.06
CA VAL A 43 49.28 18.80 56.80
C VAL A 43 48.12 19.15 55.86
N LEU A 44 48.07 18.58 54.66
CA LEU A 44 46.99 18.85 53.70
C LEU A 44 45.61 18.63 54.35
N PRO A 45 44.69 19.61 54.33
CA PRO A 45 43.38 19.44 54.92
C PRO A 45 42.60 18.44 54.08
N VAL A 46 42.14 17.37 54.73
CA VAL A 46 41.46 16.23 54.11
C VAL A 46 40.31 16.67 53.18
N ASP A 47 39.67 17.79 53.47
CA ASP A 47 38.57 18.37 52.67
C ASP A 47 38.98 18.79 51.25
N LEU A 48 40.20 19.31 51.06
CA LEU A 48 40.70 19.69 49.72
C LEU A 48 41.03 18.45 48.88
N LEU A 49 41.56 17.40 49.54
CA LEU A 49 41.79 16.11 48.91
C LEU A 49 40.46 15.45 48.53
N ILE A 50 39.44 15.51 49.38
CA ILE A 50 38.09 15.01 49.08
C ILE A 50 37.47 15.79 47.92
N ALA A 51 37.54 17.12 47.90
CA ALA A 51 37.00 17.94 46.81
C ALA A 51 37.70 17.67 45.45
N ALA A 52 39.03 17.52 45.48
CA ALA A 52 39.81 17.19 44.28
C ALA A 52 39.49 15.77 43.78
N LEU A 53 39.43 14.79 44.69
CA LEU A 53 39.10 13.41 44.34
C LEU A 53 37.66 13.27 43.84
N THR A 54 36.68 13.94 44.43
CA THR A 54 35.28 13.93 43.97
C THR A 54 35.11 14.60 42.61
N SER A 55 35.82 15.72 42.37
CA SER A 55 35.82 16.37 41.05
C SER A 55 36.48 15.50 39.97
N LEU A 56 37.57 14.82 40.32
CA LEU A 56 38.28 13.89 39.43
C LEU A 56 37.44 12.64 39.13
N LEU A 57 36.68 12.14 40.12
CA LEU A 57 35.85 10.93 39.98
C LEU A 57 34.52 11.21 39.25
N ILE A 58 33.84 12.31 39.57
CA ILE A 58 32.46 12.60 39.13
C ILE A 58 32.42 13.57 37.94
N GLY A 59 33.38 14.51 37.84
CA GLY A 59 33.46 15.47 36.74
C GLY A 59 33.41 14.83 35.35
N PRO A 60 34.17 13.75 35.09
CA PRO A 60 34.08 13.03 33.83
C PRO A 60 32.68 12.46 33.57
N LEU A 61 31.97 11.96 34.60
CA LEU A 61 30.62 11.44 34.47
C LEU A 61 29.61 12.54 34.09
N PHE A 62 29.78 13.74 34.67
CA PHE A 62 28.93 14.91 34.42
C PHE A 62 29.04 15.42 32.98
N VAL A 63 30.17 15.22 32.32
CA VAL A 63 30.38 15.57 30.91
C VAL A 63 30.05 14.40 29.98
N TYR A 64 30.52 13.21 30.33
CA TYR A 64 30.42 12.01 29.50
C TYR A 64 28.99 11.52 29.32
N VAL A 65 28.19 11.46 30.39
CA VAL A 65 26.81 10.96 30.34
C VAL A 65 25.92 11.81 29.42
N PRO A 66 25.81 13.14 29.59
CA PRO A 66 24.98 13.96 28.69
C PRO A 66 25.50 13.97 27.25
N LEU A 67 26.82 13.95 27.03
CA LEU A 67 27.38 13.83 25.66
C LEU A 67 27.01 12.49 25.02
N ARG A 68 27.08 11.39 25.77
CA ARG A 68 26.73 10.06 25.26
C ARG A 68 25.23 9.94 24.99
N LEU A 69 24.39 10.52 25.86
CA LEU A 69 22.94 10.57 25.67
C LEU A 69 22.55 11.46 24.49
N ALA A 70 23.16 12.64 24.34
CA ALA A 70 22.93 13.53 23.21
C ALA A 70 23.25 12.82 21.89
N ARG A 71 24.40 12.16 21.78
CA ARG A 71 24.77 11.36 20.59
C ARG A 71 23.80 10.21 20.32
N ARG A 72 23.32 9.53 21.37
CA ARG A 72 22.36 8.42 21.21
C ARG A 72 20.98 8.93 20.80
N ASN A 73 20.55 10.06 21.34
CA ASN A 73 19.28 10.70 21.00
C ASN A 73 19.28 11.24 19.56
N GLU A 74 20.39 11.84 19.10
CA GLU A 74 20.54 12.28 17.71
C GLU A 74 20.44 11.09 16.76
N ARG A 75 21.18 10.00 17.02
CA ARG A 75 21.11 8.77 16.20
C ARG A 75 19.70 8.18 16.15
N LEU A 76 19.03 8.06 17.30
CA LEU A 76 17.67 7.51 17.34
C LEU A 76 16.68 8.39 16.59
N LYS A 77 16.87 9.72 16.61
CA LYS A 77 16.04 10.65 15.86
C LYS A 77 16.26 10.50 14.36
N ASP A 78 17.52 10.41 13.92
CA ASP A 78 17.85 10.20 12.50
C ASP A 78 17.31 8.85 12.00
N GLU A 79 17.41 7.78 12.80
CA GLU A 79 16.83 6.46 12.50
C GLU A 79 15.31 6.54 12.39
N LEU A 80 14.65 7.21 13.34
CA LEU A 80 13.20 7.39 13.32
C LEU A 80 12.75 8.21 12.10
N ASP A 81 13.46 9.27 11.76
CA ASP A 81 13.16 10.10 10.60
C ASP A 81 13.39 9.32 9.29
N ALA A 82 14.43 8.50 9.21
CA ALA A 82 14.68 7.62 8.07
C ALA A 82 13.56 6.59 7.89
N VAL A 83 13.14 5.92 8.97
CA VAL A 83 12.04 4.95 8.96
C VAL A 83 10.70 5.62 8.61
N ASN A 84 10.39 6.79 9.19
CA ASN A 84 9.18 7.53 8.88
C ASN A 84 9.15 7.97 7.40
N GLN A 85 10.28 8.40 6.85
CA GLN A 85 10.39 8.72 5.44
C GLN A 85 10.18 7.49 4.56
N GLN A 86 10.74 6.34 4.93
CA GLN A 86 10.56 5.10 4.20
C GLN A 86 9.09 4.67 4.21
N LEU A 87 8.45 4.60 5.38
CA LEU A 87 7.02 4.28 5.52
C LEU A 87 6.15 5.23 4.69
N SER A 88 6.47 6.52 4.70
CA SER A 88 5.75 7.51 3.90
C SER A 88 5.89 7.29 2.40
N ARG A 89 7.08 6.85 1.94
CA ARG A 89 7.32 6.50 0.52
C ARG A 89 6.56 5.23 0.13
N GLU A 90 6.59 4.20 0.95
CA GLU A 90 5.85 2.95 0.72
C GLU A 90 4.35 3.20 0.68
N ALA A 91 3.81 3.93 1.67
CA ALA A 91 2.39 4.30 1.69
C ALA A 91 1.98 5.12 0.44
N ARG A 92 2.87 5.97 -0.07
CA ARG A 92 2.63 6.72 -1.31
C ARG A 92 2.63 5.80 -2.53
N SER A 93 3.60 4.89 -2.62
CA SER A 93 3.69 3.91 -3.71
C SER A 93 2.44 3.01 -3.77
N LEU A 94 2.01 2.48 -2.63
CA LEU A 94 0.81 1.65 -2.54
C LEU A 94 -0.45 2.41 -2.98
N ARG A 95 -0.59 3.68 -2.59
CA ARG A 95 -1.71 4.52 -3.02
C ARG A 95 -1.70 4.76 -4.53
N VAL A 96 -0.53 5.00 -5.12
CA VAL A 96 -0.39 5.18 -6.58
C VAL A 96 -0.79 3.89 -7.31
N ILE A 97 -0.24 2.74 -6.91
CA ILE A 97 -0.57 1.43 -7.51
C ILE A 97 -2.07 1.14 -7.38
N SER A 98 -2.65 1.35 -6.20
CA SER A 98 -4.08 1.15 -5.97
C SER A 98 -4.94 2.08 -6.84
N ALA A 99 -4.54 3.34 -7.01
CA ALA A 99 -5.24 4.30 -7.86
C ALA A 99 -5.14 3.92 -9.35
N GLU A 100 -3.97 3.47 -9.81
CA GLU A 100 -3.74 2.97 -11.17
C GLU A 100 -4.59 1.72 -11.45
N LEU A 101 -4.57 0.75 -10.53
CA LEU A 101 -5.40 -0.45 -10.63
C LEU A 101 -6.88 -0.10 -10.68
N SER A 102 -7.33 0.81 -9.81
CA SER A 102 -8.72 1.27 -9.80
C SER A 102 -9.11 2.00 -11.09
N ARG A 103 -8.19 2.78 -11.67
CA ARG A 103 -8.41 3.47 -12.94
C ARG A 103 -8.48 2.48 -14.11
N ALA A 104 -7.56 1.51 -14.15
CA ALA A 104 -7.56 0.45 -15.15
C ALA A 104 -8.85 -0.38 -15.08
N ASN A 105 -9.27 -0.79 -13.88
CA ASN A 105 -10.55 -1.49 -13.68
C ASN A 105 -11.75 -0.66 -14.12
N ARG A 106 -11.82 0.63 -13.76
CA ARG A 106 -12.91 1.50 -14.23
C ARG A 106 -12.93 1.65 -15.74
N GLN A 107 -11.77 1.75 -16.38
CA GLN A 107 -11.66 1.85 -17.82
C GLN A 107 -12.09 0.54 -18.50
N LEU A 108 -11.67 -0.61 -17.98
CA LEU A 108 -12.12 -1.92 -18.44
C LEU A 108 -13.64 -2.08 -18.29
N GLN A 109 -14.18 -1.78 -17.11
CA GLN A 109 -15.63 -1.80 -16.87
C GLN A 109 -16.37 -0.87 -17.83
N PHE A 110 -15.90 0.37 -18.02
CA PHE A 110 -16.50 1.31 -18.96
C PHE A 110 -16.46 0.78 -20.40
N SER A 111 -15.33 0.24 -20.85
CA SER A 111 -15.22 -0.40 -22.17
C SER A 111 -16.16 -1.60 -22.31
N GLN A 112 -16.32 -2.41 -21.26
CA GLN A 112 -17.24 -3.54 -21.24
C GLN A 112 -18.70 -3.08 -21.32
N THR A 113 -19.07 -2.07 -20.52
CA THR A 113 -20.42 -1.47 -20.54
C THR A 113 -20.75 -0.85 -21.89
N VAL A 114 -19.82 -0.07 -22.48
CA VAL A 114 -20.02 0.58 -23.79
C VAL A 114 -20.10 -0.43 -24.92
N ALA A 115 -19.33 -1.52 -24.86
CA ALA A 115 -19.38 -2.59 -25.87
C ALA A 115 -20.57 -3.56 -25.68
N GLY A 116 -21.33 -3.44 -24.59
CA GLY A 116 -22.44 -4.35 -24.27
C GLY A 116 -21.98 -5.78 -24.02
N VAL A 117 -20.75 -5.96 -23.55
CA VAL A 117 -20.17 -7.30 -23.32
C VAL A 117 -20.29 -7.70 -21.85
N SER A 118 -20.75 -8.92 -21.61
CA SER A 118 -20.80 -9.54 -20.28
C SER A 118 -19.68 -10.55 -20.13
N TYR A 119 -18.99 -10.50 -18.98
CA TYR A 119 -17.92 -11.45 -18.68
C TYR A 119 -18.49 -12.78 -18.17
N TYR A 120 -17.86 -13.89 -18.52
CA TYR A 120 -18.17 -15.20 -17.96
C TYR A 120 -16.91 -16.04 -17.68
N GLU A 121 -17.04 -16.95 -16.72
CA GLU A 121 -16.10 -18.01 -16.39
C GLU A 121 -16.86 -19.33 -16.35
N LEU A 122 -16.41 -20.31 -17.11
CA LEU A 122 -16.93 -21.67 -17.12
C LEU A 122 -15.90 -22.60 -16.48
N ASP A 123 -16.33 -23.31 -15.45
CA ASP A 123 -15.59 -24.45 -14.89
C ASP A 123 -15.94 -25.71 -15.69
N PHE A 124 -14.95 -26.36 -16.30
CA PHE A 124 -15.20 -27.59 -17.08
C PHE A 124 -15.53 -28.82 -16.22
N ASP A 125 -15.13 -28.84 -14.95
CA ASP A 125 -15.41 -29.96 -14.05
C ASP A 125 -16.85 -29.92 -13.54
N SER A 126 -17.23 -28.78 -12.95
CA SER A 126 -18.56 -28.62 -12.37
C SER A 126 -19.62 -28.20 -13.39
N GLY A 127 -19.20 -27.69 -14.55
CA GLY A 127 -20.08 -27.10 -15.54
C GLY A 127 -20.74 -25.80 -15.08
N VAL A 128 -20.30 -25.21 -13.97
CA VAL A 128 -20.84 -23.97 -13.42
C VAL A 128 -20.33 -22.79 -14.25
N VAL A 129 -21.23 -21.86 -14.56
CA VAL A 129 -20.91 -20.60 -15.20
C VAL A 129 -21.07 -19.47 -14.19
N ASN A 130 -19.98 -18.76 -13.93
CA ASN A 130 -19.98 -17.50 -13.18
C ASN A 130 -19.78 -16.34 -14.16
N GLY A 131 -20.05 -15.11 -13.73
CA GLY A 131 -19.84 -13.96 -14.60
C GLY A 131 -20.20 -12.64 -13.96
N SER A 132 -20.15 -11.59 -14.78
CA SER A 132 -20.55 -10.26 -14.35
C SER A 132 -22.06 -10.17 -14.13
N PRO A 133 -22.57 -9.20 -13.35
CA PRO A 133 -24.01 -9.04 -13.10
C PRO A 133 -24.86 -8.96 -14.38
N GLU A 134 -24.30 -8.36 -15.43
CA GLU A 134 -24.93 -8.17 -16.74
C GLU A 134 -25.22 -9.50 -17.45
N LEU A 135 -24.45 -10.55 -17.16
CA LEU A 135 -24.64 -11.89 -17.75
C LEU A 135 -26.04 -12.44 -17.47
N SER A 136 -26.58 -12.17 -16.28
CA SER A 136 -27.94 -12.59 -15.90
C SER A 136 -29.05 -11.81 -16.61
N THR A 137 -28.73 -10.64 -17.17
CA THR A 137 -29.66 -9.84 -17.99
C THR A 137 -29.66 -10.32 -19.44
N LEU A 138 -28.50 -10.77 -19.95
CA LEU A 138 -28.37 -11.33 -21.29
C LEU A 138 -28.94 -12.74 -21.41
N LEU A 139 -28.63 -13.61 -20.44
CA LEU A 139 -29.01 -15.01 -20.49
C LEU A 139 -30.33 -15.26 -19.75
N PRO A 140 -31.21 -16.11 -20.29
CA PRO A 140 -32.39 -16.55 -19.58
C PRO A 140 -31.97 -17.39 -18.36
N SER A 141 -32.09 -16.84 -17.15
CA SER A 141 -31.81 -17.57 -15.92
C SER A 141 -32.83 -17.21 -14.85
N SER A 142 -33.23 -18.20 -14.05
CA SER A 142 -33.99 -17.97 -12.84
C SER A 142 -33.07 -17.29 -11.81
N PRO A 143 -33.50 -16.20 -11.13
CA PRO A 143 -32.67 -15.51 -10.14
C PRO A 143 -32.15 -16.39 -9.00
N THR A 144 -32.77 -17.56 -8.80
CA THR A 144 -32.49 -18.50 -7.71
C THR A 144 -31.58 -19.65 -8.14
N ASP A 145 -31.49 -19.95 -9.45
CA ASP A 145 -30.75 -21.10 -9.95
C ASP A 145 -29.34 -20.70 -10.39
N ARG A 146 -28.35 -21.51 -10.01
CA ARG A 146 -26.98 -21.33 -10.51
C ARG A 146 -26.95 -21.63 -12.00
N LEU A 147 -26.37 -20.72 -12.79
CA LEU A 147 -26.17 -20.94 -14.21
C LEU A 147 -25.17 -22.08 -14.43
N THR A 148 -25.56 -23.07 -15.24
CA THR A 148 -24.73 -24.20 -15.64
C THR A 148 -24.68 -24.30 -17.15
N LEU A 149 -23.61 -24.89 -17.69
CA LEU A 149 -23.47 -25.13 -19.12
C LEU A 149 -24.64 -25.95 -19.68
N THR A 150 -25.08 -26.98 -18.95
CA THR A 150 -26.24 -27.80 -19.31
C THR A 150 -27.53 -26.98 -19.31
N GLY A 151 -27.72 -26.11 -18.31
CA GLY A 151 -28.86 -25.19 -18.26
C GLY A 151 -28.84 -24.19 -19.42
N LEU A 152 -27.69 -23.64 -19.76
CA LEU A 152 -27.52 -22.74 -20.90
C LEU A 152 -27.87 -23.42 -22.23
N LEU A 153 -27.39 -24.65 -22.45
CA LEU A 153 -27.71 -25.44 -23.65
C LEU A 153 -29.21 -25.63 -23.88
N ALA A 154 -30.03 -25.64 -22.82
CA ALA A 154 -31.48 -25.74 -22.94
C ALA A 154 -32.09 -24.50 -23.60
N TRP A 155 -31.53 -23.32 -23.32
CA TRP A 155 -31.96 -22.03 -23.87
C TRP A 155 -31.41 -21.74 -25.27
N ILE A 156 -30.32 -22.39 -25.67
CA ILE A 156 -29.77 -22.26 -27.03
C ILE A 156 -30.73 -22.87 -28.06
N HIS A 157 -30.90 -22.17 -29.18
CA HIS A 157 -31.72 -22.62 -30.30
C HIS A 157 -31.29 -24.03 -30.77
N PRO A 158 -32.22 -24.98 -31.00
CA PRO A 158 -31.91 -26.37 -31.30
C PRO A 158 -30.89 -26.59 -32.43
N GLU A 159 -30.95 -25.76 -33.46
CA GLU A 159 -30.01 -25.80 -34.60
C GLU A 159 -28.57 -25.44 -34.20
N ASP A 160 -28.40 -24.59 -33.20
CA ASP A 160 -27.10 -24.04 -32.82
C ASP A 160 -26.42 -24.87 -31.71
N ARG A 161 -27.18 -25.73 -31.00
CA ARG A 161 -26.68 -26.55 -29.88
C ARG A 161 -25.49 -27.42 -30.26
N GLY A 162 -25.52 -28.02 -31.45
CA GLY A 162 -24.44 -28.86 -31.96
C GLY A 162 -23.16 -28.07 -32.20
N GLN A 163 -23.28 -26.91 -32.84
CA GLN A 163 -22.16 -26.01 -33.10
C GLN A 163 -21.56 -25.46 -31.79
N PHE A 164 -22.42 -25.02 -30.86
CA PHE A 164 -22.00 -24.52 -29.56
C PHE A 164 -21.29 -25.58 -28.74
N SER A 165 -21.84 -26.80 -28.65
CA SER A 165 -21.20 -27.90 -27.92
C SER A 165 -19.84 -28.27 -28.51
N ALA A 166 -19.74 -28.27 -29.85
CA ALA A 166 -18.48 -28.50 -30.53
C ALA A 166 -17.46 -27.37 -30.28
N PHE A 167 -17.91 -26.11 -30.15
CA PHE A 167 -17.06 -24.99 -29.76
C PHE A 167 -16.48 -25.18 -28.35
N ILE A 168 -17.32 -25.45 -27.36
CA ILE A 168 -16.89 -25.71 -25.98
C ILE A 168 -15.89 -26.87 -25.94
N GLU A 169 -16.20 -27.96 -26.64
CA GLU A 169 -15.35 -29.14 -26.65
C GLU A 169 -13.99 -28.91 -27.33
N ARG A 170 -13.94 -28.06 -28.38
CA ARG A 170 -12.66 -27.66 -28.99
C ARG A 170 -11.82 -26.83 -28.02
N CYS A 171 -12.40 -25.83 -27.36
CA CYS A 171 -11.69 -25.03 -26.36
C CYS A 171 -11.14 -25.91 -25.23
N ARG A 172 -11.92 -26.89 -24.77
CA ARG A 172 -11.52 -27.85 -23.74
C ARG A 172 -10.40 -28.78 -24.20
N ARG A 173 -10.50 -29.36 -25.40
CA ARG A 173 -9.56 -30.37 -25.90
C ARG A 173 -8.24 -29.78 -26.40
N ASP A 174 -8.35 -28.67 -27.13
CA ASP A 174 -7.21 -28.09 -27.85
C ASP A 174 -6.54 -26.97 -27.03
N HIS A 175 -7.07 -26.66 -25.84
CA HIS A 175 -6.64 -25.56 -24.97
C HIS A 175 -6.50 -24.23 -25.72
N ALA A 176 -7.46 -23.97 -26.62
CA ALA A 176 -7.42 -22.86 -27.56
C ALA A 176 -8.47 -21.80 -27.22
N SER A 177 -8.22 -20.58 -27.68
CA SER A 177 -9.23 -19.53 -27.73
C SER A 177 -10.04 -19.63 -29.03
N GLY A 178 -11.25 -19.05 -29.01
CA GLY A 178 -12.10 -18.98 -30.18
C GLY A 178 -13.37 -18.20 -29.94
N HIS A 179 -14.24 -18.20 -30.94
CA HIS A 179 -15.55 -17.58 -30.86
C HIS A 179 -16.63 -18.42 -31.56
N SER A 180 -17.88 -18.12 -31.26
CA SER A 180 -19.06 -18.65 -31.96
C SER A 180 -20.21 -17.66 -31.86
N ASP A 181 -21.09 -17.68 -32.84
CA ASP A 181 -22.40 -17.02 -32.75
C ASP A 181 -23.46 -18.08 -32.50
N PHE A 182 -24.46 -17.77 -31.68
CA PHE A 182 -25.59 -18.65 -31.44
C PHE A 182 -26.82 -17.87 -31.00
N ARG A 183 -27.99 -18.45 -31.24
CA ARG A 183 -29.27 -17.91 -30.81
C ARG A 183 -29.67 -18.45 -29.45
N VAL A 184 -30.19 -17.60 -28.59
CA VAL A 184 -30.88 -17.99 -27.35
C VAL A 184 -32.35 -17.62 -27.44
N ARG A 185 -33.21 -18.47 -26.87
CA ARG A 185 -34.63 -18.17 -26.67
C ARG A 185 -34.90 -18.08 -25.19
N GLY A 186 -35.34 -16.92 -24.73
CA GLY A 186 -35.76 -16.72 -23.35
C GLY A 186 -37.16 -17.28 -23.07
N PRO A 187 -37.63 -17.19 -21.81
CA PRO A 187 -39.01 -17.55 -21.45
C PRO A 187 -40.06 -16.72 -22.19
N ASP A 188 -39.71 -15.53 -22.68
CA ASP A 188 -40.58 -14.66 -23.47
C ASP A 188 -40.64 -15.03 -24.97
N ASP A 189 -40.00 -16.15 -25.36
CA ASP A 189 -39.85 -16.65 -26.75
C ASP A 189 -39.18 -15.67 -27.74
N VAL A 190 -38.62 -14.57 -27.25
CA VAL A 190 -37.82 -13.64 -28.04
C VAL A 190 -36.46 -14.26 -28.33
N GLU A 191 -36.13 -14.38 -29.61
CA GLU A 191 -34.83 -14.83 -30.08
C GLU A 191 -33.81 -13.69 -30.01
N ARG A 192 -32.66 -13.95 -29.38
CA ARG A 192 -31.52 -13.03 -29.33
C ARG A 192 -30.29 -13.69 -29.92
N TRP A 193 -29.54 -12.95 -30.73
CA TRP A 193 -28.25 -13.39 -31.25
C TRP A 193 -27.14 -13.00 -30.28
N LEU A 194 -26.39 -13.99 -29.81
CA LEU A 194 -25.24 -13.78 -28.94
C LEU A 194 -23.96 -14.17 -29.66
N HIS A 195 -22.93 -13.34 -29.51
CA HIS A 195 -21.56 -13.65 -29.86
C HIS A 195 -20.80 -14.05 -28.59
N ILE A 196 -20.17 -15.22 -28.58
CA ILE A 196 -19.28 -15.67 -27.52
C ILE A 196 -17.84 -15.65 -28.00
N TYR A 197 -16.96 -15.07 -27.20
CA TYR A 197 -15.52 -15.30 -27.27
C TYR A 197 -15.10 -16.00 -25.99
N GLY A 198 -14.19 -16.97 -26.09
CA GLY A 198 -13.68 -17.73 -24.94
C GLY A 198 -12.25 -18.16 -25.13
N GLU A 199 -11.50 -18.22 -24.03
CA GLU A 199 -10.13 -18.71 -23.95
C GLU A 199 -10.00 -19.74 -22.83
N PHE A 200 -9.25 -20.81 -23.10
CA PHE A 200 -8.92 -21.82 -22.12
C PHE A 200 -7.98 -21.27 -21.03
N VAL A 201 -8.25 -21.59 -19.77
CA VAL A 201 -7.38 -21.23 -18.64
C VAL A 201 -7.04 -22.45 -17.80
N ALA A 202 -5.74 -22.72 -17.63
CA ALA A 202 -5.24 -23.79 -16.78
C ALA A 202 -5.12 -23.35 -15.31
N GLY A 203 -5.49 -24.22 -14.36
CA GLY A 203 -5.04 -24.14 -12.98
C GLY A 203 -5.66 -23.05 -12.09
N ASN A 204 -6.74 -22.38 -12.51
CA ASN A 204 -7.41 -21.33 -11.72
C ASN A 204 -8.35 -21.88 -10.62
N GLY A 205 -7.96 -22.96 -9.94
CA GLY A 205 -8.82 -23.70 -9.00
C GLY A 205 -9.75 -24.73 -9.66
N TYR A 206 -9.75 -24.83 -11.00
CA TYR A 206 -10.45 -25.85 -11.78
C TYR A 206 -9.47 -26.98 -12.14
N ALA A 207 -9.75 -28.22 -11.76
CA ALA A 207 -8.82 -29.33 -11.93
C ALA A 207 -8.66 -29.73 -13.40
N ALA A 208 -9.72 -29.66 -14.20
CA ALA A 208 -9.69 -29.82 -15.65
C ALA A 208 -9.49 -28.50 -16.43
N GLY A 209 -9.20 -27.39 -15.74
CA GLY A 209 -9.18 -26.05 -16.34
C GLY A 209 -10.59 -25.50 -16.57
N GLY A 210 -10.65 -24.31 -17.17
CA GLY A 210 -11.91 -23.62 -17.46
C GLY A 210 -11.83 -22.80 -18.73
N MET A 211 -12.90 -22.06 -19.00
CA MET A 211 -12.95 -21.08 -20.09
C MET A 211 -13.37 -19.73 -19.54
N VAL A 212 -12.63 -18.68 -19.88
CA VAL A 212 -13.00 -17.31 -19.54
C VAL A 212 -13.23 -16.52 -20.80
N GLY A 213 -14.16 -15.57 -20.78
CA GLY A 213 -14.46 -14.83 -21.99
C GLY A 213 -15.57 -13.81 -21.84
N VAL A 214 -16.11 -13.43 -22.99
CA VAL A 214 -17.18 -12.43 -23.08
C VAL A 214 -18.33 -12.91 -23.95
N LEU A 215 -19.53 -12.46 -23.60
CA LEU A 215 -20.77 -12.62 -24.34
C LEU A 215 -21.28 -11.24 -24.75
N GLN A 216 -21.65 -11.08 -26.02
CA GLN A 216 -22.19 -9.83 -26.55
C GLN A 216 -23.54 -10.08 -27.21
N ASP A 217 -24.52 -9.22 -26.95
CA ASP A 217 -25.74 -9.20 -27.74
C ASP A 217 -25.48 -8.52 -29.09
N VAL A 218 -25.66 -9.27 -30.17
CA VAL A 218 -25.45 -8.83 -31.55
C VAL A 218 -26.75 -8.89 -32.35
N SER A 219 -27.90 -8.78 -31.67
CA SER A 219 -29.23 -8.77 -32.29
C SER A 219 -29.46 -7.52 -33.15
N GLU A 220 -29.07 -6.33 -32.67
CA GLU A 220 -29.27 -5.07 -33.41
C GLU A 220 -28.49 -4.98 -34.73
N PRO A 221 -27.17 -5.29 -34.79
CA PRO A 221 -26.41 -5.24 -36.05
C PRO A 221 -26.94 -6.18 -37.14
N ARG A 222 -27.59 -7.28 -36.76
CA ARG A 222 -28.11 -8.30 -37.68
C ARG A 222 -29.50 -8.00 -38.22
N GLN A 223 -30.29 -7.17 -37.54
CA GLN A 223 -31.61 -6.72 -38.01
C GLN A 223 -31.53 -5.54 -39.00
N ALA A 224 -30.35 -4.92 -39.13
CA ALA A 224 -30.09 -3.79 -40.03
C ALA A 224 -29.60 -4.20 -41.44
N LEU A 225 -29.57 -5.49 -41.76
CA LEU A 225 -29.19 -6.08 -43.05
C LEU A 225 -30.35 -6.86 -43.66
#